data_AF-A0A672GK26-F1
#
_entry.id   AF-A0A672GK26-F1
#
_cell.length_a   1.000
_cell.length_b   1.000
_cell.length_c   1.000
_cell.angle_alpha   90.00
_cell.angle_beta   90.00
_cell.angle_gamma   90.00
#
_symmetry.space_group_name_H-M   'P 1'
#
loop_
_entity.id
_entity.type
_entity.pdbx_description
1 polymer ?
#
loop_
_entity_poly.entity_id
_entity_poly.type
_entity_poly.pdbx_seq_one_letter_code
_entity_poly.pdbx_strand_id
1 'polypeptide(L)'
;MASFKPTKVQVYPKLGEKVTQDTLYWKNYKAPVQIKEFGAVTNIDFSPVAPHNYAVTAFTRIHIYGPFSQEPVKSFTRFKDTAYSGRFRSDGQLLVAGCEDSVVRLFDIGGKAALRMFKGHTKAVHVTDFTSDRYQILTGSDDYTCRLWDIPNATELNVYQEHTDYIRCGVTSKLNRDLFITGSYDHTVKLFDARADKSVLTMDHGQPVESLLLYPSEGLLVSAGGRYVKVWDLLKGGQPLVSLRNHHKTVTCVCLSSNGQRLLSASLDRHVKVYNTTNYKVVHSFDYAAAILSLALAPDDESIVVGMTNSILSIKHRKSSEESKGASGQQRRRPAYRVFVKGKNYVPKEGDYLVSKPVREHLAKYDKQLKKFNVSKALDTALQVCEKSKRLKKPEVTVAVIKELDRRGTLKNALAGRDEQGLSQLLHFFIGNLVDPRFAPVLVPAAEMILDIYRSVIGQSPLVDRQLVRLQDLLEKEIDYQKDLLEVLGMLDTLFASSLPRTEAPQDESAVELLFYSPNPSFSDFPDF
;
A
#
# COMPACT_ATOMS: atom_id res chain seq x y z
N MET A 1 7.48 -34.49 -34.88
CA MET A 1 8.09 -33.15 -35.03
C MET A 1 8.16 -32.50 -33.65
N ALA A 2 9.35 -32.23 -33.12
CA ALA A 2 9.50 -31.59 -31.82
C ALA A 2 8.76 -30.25 -31.80
N SER A 3 7.85 -30.05 -30.85
CA SER A 3 7.09 -28.81 -30.69
C SER A 3 8.05 -27.66 -30.36
N PHE A 4 8.04 -26.60 -31.17
CA PHE A 4 8.83 -25.38 -30.90
C PHE A 4 8.47 -24.81 -29.53
N LYS A 5 9.44 -24.74 -28.62
CA LYS A 5 9.28 -24.11 -27.31
C LYS A 5 9.48 -22.59 -27.47
N PRO A 6 8.54 -21.74 -27.01
CA PRO A 6 8.70 -20.29 -27.06
C PRO A 6 9.91 -19.85 -26.24
N THR A 7 10.57 -18.77 -26.64
CA THR A 7 11.72 -18.26 -25.89
C THR A 7 11.28 -17.86 -24.48
N LYS A 8 11.96 -18.38 -23.46
CA LYS A 8 11.70 -17.99 -22.07
C LYS A 8 12.35 -16.64 -21.81
N VAL A 9 11.54 -15.59 -21.73
CA VAL A 9 12.00 -14.27 -21.27
C VAL A 9 12.38 -14.40 -19.80
N GLN A 10 13.65 -14.14 -19.48
CA GLN A 10 14.11 -14.17 -18.10
C GLN A 10 13.48 -12.98 -17.35
N VAL A 11 12.65 -13.29 -16.35
CA VAL A 11 12.12 -12.27 -15.44
C VAL A 11 13.19 -12.02 -14.40
N TYR A 12 13.85 -10.88 -14.52
CA TYR A 12 14.79 -10.46 -13.49
C TYR A 12 14.03 -9.87 -12.31
N PRO A 13 14.38 -10.21 -11.07
CA PRO A 13 13.86 -9.47 -9.93
C PRO A 13 14.26 -8.01 -10.10
N LYS A 14 13.29 -7.10 -10.02
CA LYS A 14 13.61 -5.67 -9.96
C LYS A 14 14.34 -5.44 -8.64
N LEU A 15 15.60 -5.03 -8.71
CA LEU A 15 16.34 -4.53 -7.56
C LEU A 15 15.57 -3.33 -6.99
N GLY A 16 15.13 -3.42 -5.74
CA GLY A 16 14.26 -2.45 -5.08
C GLY A 16 13.21 -3.08 -4.18
N GLU A 17 12.38 -2.24 -3.56
CA GLU A 17 11.31 -2.65 -2.65
C GLU A 17 10.45 -3.74 -3.30
N LYS A 18 10.39 -4.93 -2.68
CA LYS A 18 9.56 -6.04 -3.16
C LYS A 18 8.13 -5.53 -3.23
N VAL A 19 7.62 -5.35 -4.45
CA VAL A 19 6.24 -4.97 -4.70
C VAL A 19 5.37 -6.14 -4.21
N THR A 20 4.97 -6.07 -2.94
CA THR A 20 4.08 -7.07 -2.33
C THR A 20 2.72 -7.00 -3.01
N GLN A 21 1.96 -8.10 -2.96
CA GLN A 21 0.58 -8.11 -3.47
C GLN A 21 -0.26 -7.00 -2.83
N ASP A 22 0.02 -6.67 -1.58
CA ASP A 22 -0.61 -5.53 -0.90
C ASP A 22 -0.24 -4.19 -1.53
N THR A 23 1.03 -3.95 -1.88
CA THR A 23 1.39 -2.70 -2.56
C THR A 23 0.71 -2.57 -3.92
N LEU A 24 0.49 -3.68 -4.65
CA LEU A 24 -0.31 -3.68 -5.88
C LEU A 24 -1.78 -3.39 -5.60
N TYR A 25 -2.33 -3.98 -4.54
CA TYR A 25 -3.69 -3.76 -4.09
C TYR A 25 -3.94 -2.26 -3.82
N TRP A 26 -3.06 -1.60 -3.07
CA TRP A 26 -3.19 -0.16 -2.78
C TRP A 26 -2.80 0.75 -3.95
N LYS A 27 -1.98 0.29 -4.89
CA LYS A 27 -1.72 0.99 -6.16
C LYS A 27 -2.87 0.90 -7.16
N ASN A 28 -3.79 -0.06 -7.00
CA ASN A 28 -4.94 -0.25 -7.89
C ASN A 28 -6.09 0.76 -7.67
N TYR A 29 -5.91 1.76 -6.81
CA TYR A 29 -6.85 2.87 -6.70
C TYR A 29 -6.75 3.82 -7.90
N LYS A 30 -7.91 4.29 -8.39
CA LYS A 30 -8.06 5.30 -9.44
C LYS A 30 -7.48 6.64 -8.97
N ALA A 31 -7.25 7.54 -9.92
CA ALA A 31 -6.85 8.91 -9.60
C ALA A 31 -7.88 9.54 -8.63
N PRO A 32 -7.42 10.31 -7.63
CA PRO A 32 -8.31 10.89 -6.64
C PRO A 32 -9.26 11.89 -7.29
N VAL A 33 -10.55 11.78 -6.98
CA VAL A 33 -11.55 12.81 -7.25
C VAL A 33 -11.46 13.82 -6.12
N GLN A 34 -11.34 15.10 -6.45
CA GLN A 34 -11.26 16.18 -5.47
C GLN A 34 -12.55 17.00 -5.51
N ILE A 35 -13.21 17.11 -4.37
CA ILE A 35 -14.41 17.93 -4.18
C ILE A 35 -14.05 19.06 -3.22
N LYS A 36 -14.44 20.29 -3.55
CA LYS A 36 -14.21 21.43 -2.68
C LYS A 36 -15.44 21.65 -1.80
N GLU A 37 -15.23 21.56 -0.50
CA GLU A 37 -16.20 21.87 0.54
C GLU A 37 -16.09 23.32 1.00
N PHE A 38 -17.06 23.76 1.81
CA PHE A 38 -17.10 25.13 2.33
C PHE A 38 -16.05 25.40 3.42
N GLY A 39 -15.63 24.36 4.15
CA GLY A 39 -14.70 24.46 5.27
C GLY A 39 -13.88 23.20 5.46
N ALA A 40 -13.00 23.22 6.45
CA ALA A 40 -12.18 22.08 6.81
C ALA A 40 -13.06 20.88 7.19
N VAL A 41 -12.70 19.69 6.68
CA VAL A 41 -13.48 18.47 6.90
C VAL A 41 -13.07 17.86 8.24
N THR A 42 -13.92 18.01 9.24
CA THR A 42 -13.63 17.61 10.63
C THR A 42 -13.78 16.11 10.85
N ASN A 43 -14.86 15.52 10.33
CA ASN A 43 -15.14 14.10 10.47
C ASN A 43 -15.80 13.53 9.20
N ILE A 44 -15.50 12.27 8.91
CA ILE A 44 -16.09 11.51 7.81
C ILE A 44 -16.51 10.15 8.36
N ASP A 45 -17.74 9.74 8.10
CA ASP A 45 -18.26 8.45 8.53
C ASP A 45 -19.03 7.74 7.41
N PHE A 46 -18.84 6.43 7.28
CA PHE A 46 -19.55 5.63 6.30
C PHE A 46 -20.79 5.00 6.90
N SER A 47 -21.88 4.99 6.14
CA SER A 47 -23.03 4.17 6.48
C SER A 47 -22.65 2.69 6.41
N PRO A 48 -22.96 1.89 7.44
CA PRO A 48 -22.68 0.47 7.45
C PRO A 48 -23.60 -0.32 6.50
N VAL A 49 -24.66 0.29 5.97
CA VAL A 49 -25.63 -0.34 5.07
C VAL A 49 -25.35 0.07 3.62
N ALA A 50 -25.36 -0.90 2.70
CA ALA A 50 -25.28 -0.64 1.25
C ALA A 50 -26.41 0.31 0.82
N PRO A 51 -26.17 1.39 0.05
CA PRO A 51 -25.04 1.66 -0.85
C PRO A 51 -23.82 2.37 -0.22
N HIS A 52 -23.60 2.29 1.10
CA HIS A 52 -22.44 2.87 1.79
C HIS A 52 -22.26 4.37 1.52
N ASN A 53 -23.37 5.11 1.60
CA ASN A 53 -23.30 6.57 1.60
C ASN A 53 -22.44 7.04 2.77
N TYR A 54 -21.67 8.10 2.57
CA TYR A 54 -20.81 8.64 3.62
C TYR A 54 -21.20 10.07 3.97
N ALA A 55 -21.12 10.39 5.25
CA ALA A 55 -21.37 11.69 5.81
C ALA A 55 -20.05 12.42 5.96
N VAL A 56 -19.99 13.63 5.44
CA VAL A 56 -18.85 14.53 5.52
C VAL A 56 -19.31 15.73 6.32
N THR A 57 -18.68 15.93 7.48
CA THR A 57 -18.93 17.10 8.32
C THR A 57 -17.92 18.18 7.95
N ALA A 58 -18.43 19.32 7.48
CA ALA A 58 -17.63 20.46 7.07
C ALA A 58 -18.22 21.75 7.65
N PHE A 59 -17.54 22.30 8.65
CA PHE A 59 -17.93 23.54 9.33
C PHE A 59 -19.39 23.50 9.81
N THR A 60 -20.28 24.38 9.34
CA THR A 60 -21.70 24.45 9.76
C THR A 60 -22.62 23.48 9.01
N ARG A 61 -22.09 22.53 8.24
CA ARG A 61 -22.89 21.66 7.38
C ARG A 61 -22.44 20.21 7.46
N ILE A 62 -23.40 19.31 7.28
CA ILE A 62 -23.13 17.88 7.08
C ILE A 62 -23.67 17.49 5.72
N HIS A 63 -22.79 17.00 4.85
CA HIS A 63 -23.10 16.53 3.51
C HIS A 63 -23.11 15.02 3.47
N ILE A 64 -24.18 14.43 2.93
CA ILE A 64 -24.23 13.00 2.63
C ILE A 64 -23.92 12.83 1.14
N TYR A 65 -22.86 12.09 0.86
CA TYR A 65 -22.46 11.72 -0.49
C TYR A 65 -22.81 10.27 -0.78
N GLY A 66 -23.16 10.00 -2.04
CA GLY A 66 -23.23 8.64 -2.55
C GLY A 66 -21.83 8.10 -2.85
N PRO A 67 -21.65 6.77 -2.95
CA PRO A 67 -20.34 6.16 -3.17
C PRO A 67 -19.67 6.64 -4.47
N PHE A 68 -20.43 6.89 -5.53
CA PHE A 68 -19.89 7.36 -6.82
C PHE A 68 -20.36 8.77 -7.21
N SER A 69 -21.25 9.37 -6.42
CA SER A 69 -21.81 10.69 -6.72
C SER A 69 -20.85 11.78 -6.25
N GLN A 70 -20.50 12.70 -7.15
CA GLN A 70 -19.70 13.89 -6.82
C GLN A 70 -20.56 15.01 -6.22
N GLU A 71 -21.88 14.93 -6.39
CA GLU A 71 -22.81 15.88 -5.79
C GLU A 71 -23.35 15.31 -4.47
N PRO A 72 -23.52 16.16 -3.44
CA PRO A 72 -24.10 15.72 -2.18
C PRO A 72 -25.56 15.35 -2.40
N VAL A 73 -25.92 14.11 -2.06
CA VAL A 73 -27.30 13.61 -2.09
C VAL A 73 -28.17 14.41 -1.13
N LYS A 74 -27.61 14.77 0.03
CA LYS A 74 -28.31 15.54 1.05
C LYS A 74 -27.37 16.46 1.79
N SER A 75 -27.91 17.57 2.27
CA SER A 75 -27.19 18.52 3.13
C SER A 75 -28.04 18.89 4.34
N PHE A 76 -27.42 18.85 5.52
CA PHE A 76 -27.98 19.38 6.75
C PHE A 76 -27.28 20.71 7.05
N THR A 77 -28.04 21.80 6.99
CA THR A 77 -27.52 23.17 7.20
C THR A 77 -28.11 23.86 8.42
N ARG A 78 -28.99 23.18 9.18
CA ARG A 78 -29.71 23.76 10.32
C ARG A 78 -28.90 23.76 11.62
N PHE A 79 -27.61 24.09 11.52
CA PHE A 79 -26.73 24.30 12.65
C PHE A 79 -26.55 25.81 12.83
N LYS A 80 -26.58 26.28 14.09
CA LYS A 80 -26.32 27.70 14.38
C LYS A 80 -24.81 27.96 14.34
N ASP A 81 -24.04 26.99 14.82
CA ASP A 81 -22.58 27.04 14.83
C ASP A 81 -21.95 25.79 14.18
N THR A 82 -20.64 25.61 14.32
CA THR A 82 -19.89 24.53 13.66
C THR A 82 -20.31 23.14 14.15
N ALA A 83 -20.33 22.17 13.24
CA ALA A 83 -20.53 20.76 13.52
C ALA A 83 -19.17 20.05 13.50
N TYR A 84 -18.88 19.25 14.51
CA TYR A 84 -17.60 18.58 14.70
C TYR A 84 -17.64 17.10 14.29
N SER A 85 -18.74 16.42 14.57
CA SER A 85 -18.92 15.01 14.24
C SER A 85 -20.25 14.76 13.55
N GLY A 86 -20.26 13.81 12.63
CA GLY A 86 -21.45 13.27 11.99
C GLY A 86 -21.29 11.76 11.89
N ARG A 87 -22.02 11.00 12.70
CA ARG A 87 -21.96 9.53 12.70
C ARG A 87 -23.28 8.91 12.28
N PHE A 88 -23.20 7.83 11.51
CA PHE A 88 -24.34 7.00 11.19
C PHE A 88 -24.63 6.00 12.29
N ARG A 89 -25.92 5.73 12.48
CA ARG A 89 -26.36 4.57 13.25
C ARG A 89 -26.12 3.29 12.47
N SER A 90 -26.03 2.16 13.17
CA SER A 90 -25.79 0.84 12.59
C SER A 90 -26.83 0.37 11.56
N ASP A 91 -28.01 0.99 11.51
CA ASP A 91 -29.06 0.74 10.51
C ASP A 91 -29.01 1.69 9.31
N GLY A 92 -28.15 2.71 9.34
CA GLY A 92 -28.00 3.69 8.28
C GLY A 92 -29.23 4.57 8.06
N GLN A 93 -30.13 4.72 9.05
CA GLN A 93 -31.31 5.59 8.97
C GLN A 93 -31.18 6.89 9.76
N LEU A 94 -30.45 6.84 10.89
CA LEU A 94 -30.22 8.00 11.73
C LEU A 94 -28.79 8.50 11.64
N LEU A 95 -28.63 9.81 11.80
CA LEU A 95 -27.34 10.49 11.89
C LEU A 95 -27.30 11.37 13.13
N VAL A 96 -26.26 11.24 13.95
CA VAL A 96 -26.02 12.13 15.09
C VAL A 96 -24.93 13.12 14.74
N ALA A 97 -25.15 14.36 15.16
CA ALA A 97 -24.21 15.45 15.01
C ALA A 97 -23.88 16.14 16.33
N GLY A 98 -22.59 16.24 16.64
CA GLY A 98 -22.06 17.08 17.71
C GLY A 98 -21.77 18.49 17.19
N CYS A 99 -22.14 19.51 17.96
CA CYS A 99 -22.06 20.91 17.56
C CYS A 99 -21.33 21.76 18.61
N GLU A 100 -20.77 22.87 18.17
CA GLU A 100 -20.16 23.89 19.03
C GLU A 100 -21.17 24.56 19.97
N ASP A 101 -22.45 24.63 19.56
CA ASP A 101 -23.58 25.11 20.37
C ASP A 101 -23.85 24.33 21.67
N SER A 102 -23.01 23.35 22.04
CA SER A 102 -23.21 22.37 23.12
C SER A 102 -24.42 21.44 22.98
N VAL A 103 -25.15 21.53 21.86
CA VAL A 103 -26.33 20.71 21.56
C VAL A 103 -25.97 19.57 20.63
N VAL A 104 -26.35 18.36 21.00
CA VAL A 104 -26.27 17.20 20.12
C VAL A 104 -27.58 17.04 19.38
N ARG A 105 -27.52 16.90 18.05
CA ARG A 105 -28.71 16.84 17.20
C ARG A 105 -28.79 15.48 16.52
N LEU A 106 -29.97 14.87 16.58
CA LEU A 106 -30.29 13.62 15.88
C LEU A 106 -31.10 13.95 14.63
N PHE A 107 -30.66 13.43 13.49
CA PHE A 107 -31.31 13.60 12.20
C PHE A 107 -31.78 12.26 11.67
N ASP A 108 -32.92 12.29 10.98
CA ASP A 108 -33.33 11.22 10.09
C ASP A 108 -32.76 11.48 8.69
N ILE A 109 -32.27 10.44 8.02
CA ILE A 109 -31.76 10.53 6.64
C ILE A 109 -32.92 10.71 5.66
N GLY A 110 -34.15 10.31 6.01
CA GLY A 110 -35.36 10.67 5.26
C GLY A 110 -35.74 12.15 5.43
N GLY A 111 -35.80 12.63 6.68
CA GLY A 111 -36.19 14.00 7.03
C GLY A 111 -35.12 15.09 6.85
N LYS A 112 -35.52 16.35 6.66
CA LYS A 112 -34.60 17.51 6.64
C LYS A 112 -34.44 18.18 8.03
N ALA A 113 -35.35 17.88 8.96
CA ALA A 113 -35.37 18.45 10.30
C ALA A 113 -34.60 17.56 11.28
N ALA A 114 -34.06 18.16 12.34
CA ALA A 114 -33.61 17.41 13.51
C ALA A 114 -34.83 16.73 14.14
N LEU A 115 -34.74 15.42 14.35
CA LEU A 115 -35.73 14.62 15.07
C LEU A 115 -35.74 15.02 16.55
N ARG A 116 -34.55 15.08 17.15
CA ARG A 116 -34.34 15.35 18.57
C ARG A 116 -33.10 16.21 18.79
N MET A 117 -33.11 16.94 19.90
CA MET A 117 -31.99 17.75 20.38
C MET A 117 -31.72 17.36 21.83
N PHE A 118 -30.48 16.99 22.13
CA PHE A 118 -30.02 16.69 23.48
C PHE A 118 -29.29 17.92 24.02
N LYS A 119 -29.82 18.46 25.12
CA LYS A 119 -29.27 19.63 25.82
C LYS A 119 -28.81 19.19 27.20
N GLY A 120 -27.57 19.52 27.55
CA GLY A 120 -27.03 19.26 28.88
C GLY A 120 -25.54 19.54 28.97
N HIS A 121 -24.80 19.37 27.87
CA HIS A 121 -23.42 19.84 27.79
C HIS A 121 -23.34 21.36 27.91
N THR A 122 -22.22 21.83 28.45
CA THR A 122 -21.97 23.27 28.64
C THR A 122 -21.06 23.86 27.58
N LYS A 123 -20.25 23.02 26.92
CA LYS A 123 -19.29 23.41 25.88
C LYS A 123 -19.48 22.58 24.61
N ALA A 124 -18.66 22.86 23.59
CA ALA A 124 -18.66 22.17 22.31
C ALA A 124 -18.60 20.65 22.45
N VAL A 125 -19.37 19.94 21.62
CA VAL A 125 -19.38 18.47 21.57
C VAL A 125 -18.61 18.02 20.33
N HIS A 126 -17.43 17.45 20.54
CA HIS A 126 -16.57 16.96 19.47
C HIS A 126 -16.91 15.53 19.09
N VAL A 127 -17.15 14.68 20.08
CA VAL A 127 -17.33 13.24 19.88
C VAL A 127 -18.81 12.91 19.98
N THR A 128 -19.30 12.19 18.98
CA THR A 128 -20.59 11.52 19.04
C THR A 128 -20.43 10.13 18.46
N ASP A 129 -21.09 9.13 19.06
CA ASP A 129 -21.12 7.77 18.56
C ASP A 129 -22.39 7.05 19.04
N PHE A 130 -22.83 6.03 18.30
CA PHE A 130 -24.01 5.23 18.67
C PHE A 130 -23.59 3.93 19.32
N THR A 131 -24.26 3.53 20.41
CA THR A 131 -24.03 2.21 21.00
C THR A 131 -24.59 1.10 20.10
N SER A 132 -24.12 -0.13 20.31
CA SER A 132 -24.56 -1.32 19.54
C SER A 132 -26.07 -1.60 19.65
N ASP A 133 -26.67 -1.27 20.80
CA ASP A 133 -28.12 -1.40 21.07
C ASP A 133 -28.97 -0.41 20.26
N ARG A 134 -28.36 0.59 19.58
CA ARG A 134 -29.02 1.59 18.71
C ARG A 134 -29.95 2.58 19.40
N TYR A 135 -30.19 2.41 20.69
CA TYR A 135 -31.06 3.27 21.49
C TYR A 135 -30.29 4.34 22.25
N GLN A 136 -28.97 4.20 22.39
CA GLN A 136 -28.17 5.15 23.17
C GLN A 136 -27.11 5.84 22.31
N ILE A 137 -26.72 7.04 22.75
CA ILE A 137 -25.69 7.86 22.11
C ILE A 137 -24.63 8.18 23.16
N LEU A 138 -23.38 7.97 22.81
CA LEU A 138 -22.22 8.46 23.55
C LEU A 138 -21.82 9.84 23.02
N THR A 139 -21.61 10.78 23.94
CA THR A 139 -21.14 12.13 23.60
C THR A 139 -19.93 12.50 24.45
N GLY A 140 -18.94 13.12 23.83
CA GLY A 140 -17.74 13.64 24.50
C GLY A 140 -17.55 15.11 24.17
N SER A 141 -17.33 15.93 25.20
CA SER A 141 -17.32 17.38 25.11
C SER A 141 -16.04 18.00 25.70
N ASP A 142 -15.80 19.25 25.33
CA ASP A 142 -14.77 20.10 25.92
C ASP A 142 -15.10 20.53 27.37
N ASP A 143 -16.27 20.15 27.91
CA ASP A 143 -16.62 20.28 29.34
C ASP A 143 -16.03 19.18 30.22
N TYR A 144 -15.16 18.34 29.65
CA TYR A 144 -14.49 17.20 30.30
C TYR A 144 -15.45 16.07 30.71
N THR A 145 -16.72 16.14 30.30
CA THR A 145 -17.71 15.10 30.57
C THR A 145 -17.94 14.22 29.35
N CYS A 146 -18.03 12.91 29.61
CA CYS A 146 -18.63 11.95 28.69
C CYS A 146 -20.06 11.69 29.17
N ARG A 147 -21.04 11.77 28.27
CA ARG A 147 -22.44 11.51 28.61
C ARG A 147 -23.01 10.42 27.74
N LEU A 148 -23.89 9.64 28.34
CA LEU A 148 -24.66 8.61 27.65
C LEU A 148 -26.13 9.02 27.64
N TRP A 149 -26.72 9.10 26.45
CA TRP A 149 -28.08 9.60 26.23
C TRP A 149 -29.00 8.48 25.79
N ASP A 150 -30.25 8.52 26.25
CA ASP A 150 -31.31 7.66 25.74
C ASP A 150 -32.07 8.36 24.59
N ILE A 151 -32.13 7.73 23.42
CA ILE A 151 -32.76 8.31 22.23
C ILE A 151 -34.27 8.49 22.45
N PRO A 152 -35.07 7.46 22.83
CA PRO A 152 -36.53 7.55 23.02
C PRO A 152 -36.97 8.70 23.91
N ASN A 153 -36.34 8.87 25.07
CA ASN A 153 -36.74 9.86 26.06
C ASN A 153 -36.00 11.19 25.94
N ALA A 154 -34.92 11.24 25.14
CA ALA A 154 -34.01 12.39 25.05
C ALA A 154 -33.40 12.80 26.40
N THR A 155 -33.30 11.85 27.34
CA THR A 155 -32.76 12.05 28.68
C THR A 155 -31.30 11.62 28.75
N GLU A 156 -30.52 12.28 29.60
CA GLU A 156 -29.20 11.79 30.00
C GLU A 156 -29.37 10.61 30.97
N LEU A 157 -28.63 9.53 30.74
CA LEU A 157 -28.60 8.34 31.60
C LEU A 157 -27.45 8.47 32.59
N ASN A 158 -26.21 8.56 32.08
CA ASN A 158 -25.00 8.62 32.89
C ASN A 158 -24.13 9.80 32.49
N VAL A 159 -23.42 10.37 33.47
CA VAL A 159 -22.44 11.45 33.30
C VAL A 159 -21.13 11.00 33.93
N TYR A 160 -20.06 10.98 33.13
CA TYR A 160 -18.72 10.60 33.55
C TYR A 160 -17.80 11.81 33.53
N GLN A 161 -17.32 12.23 34.69
CA GLN A 161 -16.44 13.39 34.88
C GLN A 161 -15.10 12.97 35.49
N GLU A 162 -14.40 12.10 34.76
CA GLU A 162 -13.11 11.55 35.21
C GLU A 162 -11.92 12.14 34.44
N HIS A 163 -12.16 12.76 33.27
CA HIS A 163 -11.11 13.38 32.47
C HIS A 163 -10.77 14.77 33.02
N THR A 164 -9.49 15.15 32.91
CA THR A 164 -9.01 16.46 33.40
C THR A 164 -8.94 17.51 32.29
N ASP A 165 -8.93 17.09 31.03
CA ASP A 165 -8.83 17.96 29.83
C ASP A 165 -9.79 17.51 28.71
N TYR A 166 -9.82 18.23 27.59
CA TYR A 166 -10.78 18.09 26.49
C TYR A 166 -10.87 16.67 25.94
N ILE A 167 -12.10 16.16 25.80
CA ILE A 167 -12.37 14.85 25.20
C ILE A 167 -12.55 15.03 23.69
N ARG A 168 -11.56 14.60 22.91
CA ARG A 168 -11.56 14.78 21.45
C ARG A 168 -11.83 13.50 20.67
N CYS A 169 -11.70 12.34 21.29
CA CYS A 169 -12.06 11.08 20.65
C CYS A 169 -12.80 10.15 21.60
N GLY A 170 -13.64 9.30 21.01
CA GLY A 170 -14.34 8.24 21.71
C GLY A 170 -14.93 7.26 20.72
N VAL A 171 -15.04 6.02 21.16
CA VAL A 171 -15.52 4.90 20.36
C VAL A 171 -16.31 3.95 21.25
N THR A 172 -17.45 3.52 20.74
CA THR A 172 -18.28 2.49 21.38
C THR A 172 -17.91 1.10 20.87
N SER A 173 -18.10 0.09 21.71
CA SER A 173 -18.02 -1.32 21.29
C SER A 173 -19.23 -1.65 20.40
N LYS A 174 -19.00 -2.50 19.39
CA LYS A 174 -20.06 -2.94 18.46
C LYS A 174 -20.71 -4.25 18.93
N LEU A 175 -20.00 -5.04 19.73
CA LEU A 175 -20.47 -6.32 20.28
C LEU A 175 -21.13 -6.12 21.64
N ASN A 176 -20.56 -5.26 22.50
CA ASN A 176 -21.06 -4.97 23.83
C ASN A 176 -21.61 -3.55 23.91
N ARG A 177 -22.87 -3.40 24.31
CA ARG A 177 -23.55 -2.11 24.38
C ARG A 177 -23.01 -1.19 25.47
N ASP A 178 -22.53 -1.79 26.56
CA ASP A 178 -22.21 -1.05 27.79
C ASP A 178 -20.76 -0.57 27.77
N LEU A 179 -19.93 -1.09 26.86
CA LEU A 179 -18.51 -0.79 26.82
C LEU A 179 -18.22 0.37 25.86
N PHE A 180 -17.52 1.39 26.35
CA PHE A 180 -17.04 2.47 25.50
C PHE A 180 -15.71 3.01 25.99
N ILE A 181 -14.97 3.63 25.08
CA ILE A 181 -13.64 4.18 25.34
C ILE A 181 -13.63 5.64 24.94
N THR A 182 -13.03 6.47 25.78
CA THR A 182 -12.81 7.88 25.51
C THR A 182 -11.33 8.22 25.61
N GLY A 183 -10.89 9.15 24.78
CA GLY A 183 -9.53 9.65 24.75
C GLY A 183 -9.56 11.16 24.88
N SER A 184 -8.71 11.66 25.78
CA SER A 184 -8.62 13.07 26.11
C SER A 184 -7.24 13.62 25.78
N TYR A 185 -7.16 14.95 25.74
CA TYR A 185 -5.90 15.68 25.68
C TYR A 185 -5.11 15.60 26.98
N ASP A 186 -5.68 15.07 28.06
CA ASP A 186 -4.99 14.68 29.31
C ASP A 186 -3.97 13.54 29.16
N HIS A 187 -3.76 13.08 27.92
CA HIS A 187 -2.87 12.00 27.51
C HIS A 187 -3.37 10.61 27.89
N THR A 188 -4.54 10.50 28.50
CA THR A 188 -5.13 9.24 28.92
C THR A 188 -6.21 8.75 27.97
N VAL A 189 -6.31 7.43 27.90
CA VAL A 189 -7.42 6.71 27.26
C VAL A 189 -8.11 5.92 28.35
N LYS A 190 -9.40 6.18 28.55
CA LYS A 190 -10.20 5.56 29.61
C LYS A 190 -11.25 4.65 29.01
N LEU A 191 -11.38 3.44 29.57
CA LEU A 191 -12.41 2.46 29.28
C LEU A 191 -13.50 2.56 30.35
N PHE A 192 -14.74 2.64 29.92
CA PHE A 192 -15.91 2.72 30.78
C PHE A 192 -16.86 1.56 30.49
N ASP A 193 -17.49 1.07 31.55
CA ASP A 193 -18.66 0.19 31.49
C ASP A 193 -19.86 1.00 31.96
N ALA A 194 -20.92 1.09 31.16
CA ALA A 194 -22.13 1.85 31.45
C ALA A 194 -22.84 1.38 32.73
N ARG A 195 -22.56 0.16 33.20
CA ARG A 195 -23.10 -0.39 34.45
C ARG A 195 -22.39 0.12 35.70
N ALA A 196 -21.21 0.70 35.54
CA ALA A 196 -20.40 1.25 36.61
C ALA A 196 -20.30 2.78 36.46
N ASP A 197 -20.25 3.48 37.58
CA ASP A 197 -20.11 4.95 37.59
C ASP A 197 -18.65 5.40 37.41
N LYS A 198 -17.68 4.48 37.55
CA LYS A 198 -16.24 4.77 37.47
C LYS A 198 -15.61 4.14 36.23
N SER A 199 -14.50 4.72 35.76
CA SER A 199 -13.69 4.13 34.69
C SER A 199 -13.11 2.79 35.14
N VAL A 200 -13.28 1.75 34.31
CA VAL A 200 -12.76 0.40 34.56
C VAL A 200 -11.25 0.37 34.38
N LEU A 201 -10.75 1.08 33.37
CA LEU A 201 -9.34 1.02 32.98
C LEU A 201 -8.86 2.38 32.48
N THR A 202 -7.64 2.76 32.88
CA THR A 202 -6.97 3.98 32.42
C THR A 202 -5.62 3.59 31.79
N MET A 203 -5.39 4.00 30.55
CA MET A 203 -4.14 3.80 29.80
C MET A 203 -3.48 5.14 29.54
N ASP A 204 -2.17 5.24 29.77
CA ASP A 204 -1.41 6.46 29.50
C ASP A 204 -0.69 6.40 28.14
N HIS A 205 -1.09 7.29 27.23
CA HIS A 205 -0.47 7.44 25.92
C HIS A 205 0.78 8.34 25.95
N GLY A 206 0.89 9.26 26.91
CA GLY A 206 2.00 10.22 27.05
C GLY A 206 2.02 11.35 26.02
N GLN A 207 0.97 11.47 25.20
CA GLN A 207 0.72 12.56 24.24
C GLN A 207 -0.79 12.81 24.13
N PRO A 208 -1.24 14.00 23.70
CA PRO A 208 -2.66 14.27 23.47
C PRO A 208 -3.24 13.29 22.44
N VAL A 209 -4.37 12.67 22.78
CA VAL A 209 -4.99 11.63 21.95
C VAL A 209 -6.00 12.28 21.00
N GLU A 210 -5.79 12.09 19.70
CA GLU A 210 -6.64 12.68 18.65
C GLU A 210 -7.67 11.68 18.13
N SER A 211 -7.33 10.38 18.05
CA SER A 211 -8.27 9.37 17.58
C SER A 211 -8.09 8.01 18.25
N LEU A 212 -9.21 7.30 18.34
CA LEU A 212 -9.31 5.95 18.88
C LEU A 212 -10.02 5.06 17.87
N LEU A 213 -9.59 3.80 17.81
CA LEU A 213 -10.19 2.78 16.96
C LEU A 213 -10.17 1.44 17.69
N LEU A 214 -11.34 0.83 17.84
CA LEU A 214 -11.49 -0.55 18.28
C LEU A 214 -11.39 -1.51 17.09
N TYR A 215 -10.69 -2.64 17.29
CA TYR A 215 -10.74 -3.73 16.33
C TYR A 215 -12.11 -4.44 16.38
N PRO A 216 -12.57 -5.05 15.26
CA PRO A 216 -13.79 -5.85 15.22
C PRO A 216 -13.82 -7.02 16.20
N SER A 217 -12.65 -7.53 16.60
CA SER A 217 -12.51 -8.57 17.63
C SER A 217 -12.55 -8.05 19.05
N GLU A 218 -12.56 -6.72 19.25
CA GLU A 218 -12.62 -6.00 20.53
C GLU A 218 -11.54 -6.29 21.57
N GLY A 219 -10.61 -7.21 21.29
CA GLY A 219 -9.44 -7.44 22.15
C GLY A 219 -8.35 -6.38 22.01
N LEU A 220 -8.31 -5.68 20.87
CA LEU A 220 -7.29 -4.68 20.58
C LEU A 220 -7.89 -3.29 20.41
N LEU A 221 -7.23 -2.32 21.02
CA LEU A 221 -7.53 -0.90 20.86
C LEU A 221 -6.34 -0.20 20.23
N VAL A 222 -6.61 0.76 19.36
CA VAL A 222 -5.58 1.63 18.78
C VAL A 222 -5.83 3.04 19.25
N SER A 223 -4.81 3.65 19.85
CA SER A 223 -4.78 5.08 20.13
C SER A 223 -3.79 5.78 19.21
N ALA A 224 -4.22 6.88 18.63
CA ALA A 224 -3.34 7.81 17.93
C ALA A 224 -3.27 9.11 18.71
N GLY A 225 -2.05 9.51 19.03
CA GLY A 225 -1.79 10.73 19.77
C GLY A 225 -0.38 11.22 19.54
N GLY A 226 -0.24 12.52 19.30
CA GLY A 226 0.99 13.10 18.78
C GLY A 226 1.50 12.32 17.57
N ARG A 227 2.80 12.00 17.55
CA ARG A 227 3.44 11.25 16.44
C ARG A 227 3.31 9.73 16.56
N TYR A 228 2.67 9.25 17.62
CA TYR A 228 2.64 7.84 17.97
C TYR A 228 1.26 7.24 17.71
N VAL A 229 1.27 6.04 17.13
CA VAL A 229 0.11 5.14 17.12
C VAL A 229 0.47 3.98 18.04
N LYS A 230 -0.26 3.83 19.15
CA LYS A 230 -0.08 2.71 20.08
C LYS A 230 -1.22 1.72 19.91
N VAL A 231 -0.90 0.43 19.96
CA VAL A 231 -1.88 -0.65 20.01
C VAL A 231 -1.86 -1.23 21.42
N TRP A 232 -3.03 -1.33 22.03
CA TRP A 232 -3.26 -1.79 23.38
C TRP A 232 -4.00 -3.11 23.36
N ASP A 233 -3.61 -4.01 24.25
CA ASP A 233 -4.34 -5.25 24.52
C ASP A 233 -5.29 -5.01 25.70
N LEU A 234 -6.59 -4.98 25.40
CA LEU A 234 -7.63 -4.74 26.41
C LEU A 234 -7.83 -5.94 27.33
N LEU A 235 -7.59 -7.16 26.84
CA LEU A 235 -7.75 -8.39 27.63
C LEU A 235 -6.64 -8.53 28.68
N LYS A 236 -5.45 -8.00 28.40
CA LYS A 236 -4.31 -7.99 29.33
C LYS A 236 -4.30 -6.79 30.29
N GLY A 237 -5.43 -6.12 30.47
CA GLY A 237 -5.51 -4.97 31.37
C GLY A 237 -4.81 -3.72 30.81
N GLY A 238 -4.84 -3.53 29.49
CA GLY A 238 -4.43 -2.27 28.86
C GLY A 238 -2.92 -2.11 28.73
N GLN A 239 -2.19 -3.22 28.51
CA GLN A 239 -0.77 -3.15 28.21
C GLN A 239 -0.55 -2.71 26.75
N PRO A 240 0.44 -1.82 26.47
CA PRO A 240 0.76 -1.44 25.11
C PRO A 240 1.51 -2.60 24.42
N LEU A 241 0.92 -3.15 23.37
CA LEU A 241 1.51 -4.23 22.57
C LEU A 241 2.63 -3.68 21.67
N VAL A 242 2.33 -2.59 20.94
CA VAL A 242 3.26 -1.98 19.97
C VAL A 242 3.10 -0.46 19.99
N SER A 243 4.22 0.25 19.87
CA SER A 243 4.26 1.69 19.62
C SER A 243 4.88 1.99 18.26
N LEU A 244 4.12 2.68 17.40
CA LEU A 244 4.54 3.00 16.03
C LEU A 244 4.85 4.49 15.92
N ARG A 245 6.10 4.79 15.52
CA ARG A 245 6.59 6.16 15.29
C ARG A 245 7.06 6.33 13.86
N ASN A 246 6.10 6.35 12.94
CA ASN A 246 6.40 6.50 11.52
C ASN A 246 6.00 7.86 10.96
N HIS A 247 5.12 8.59 11.64
CA HIS A 247 4.69 9.91 11.20
C HIS A 247 5.60 11.01 11.73
N HIS A 248 5.73 12.09 10.96
CA HIS A 248 6.54 13.22 11.36
C HIS A 248 5.76 14.23 12.23
N LYS A 249 4.47 14.39 11.93
CA LYS A 249 3.54 15.26 12.65
C LYS A 249 2.49 14.45 13.40
N THR A 250 1.53 15.15 14.00
CA THR A 250 0.44 14.53 14.76
C THR A 250 -0.42 13.63 13.85
N VAL A 251 -0.75 12.44 14.35
CA VAL A 251 -1.69 11.52 13.70
C VAL A 251 -3.09 11.95 14.09
N THR A 252 -3.89 12.33 13.12
CA THR A 252 -5.21 12.93 13.33
C THR A 252 -6.30 11.87 13.38
N CYS A 253 -6.25 10.87 12.49
CA CYS A 253 -7.25 9.83 12.40
C CYS A 253 -6.63 8.45 12.16
N VAL A 254 -7.31 7.42 12.67
CA VAL A 254 -7.00 6.01 12.41
C VAL A 254 -8.25 5.31 11.93
N CYS A 255 -8.11 4.44 10.93
CA CYS A 255 -9.20 3.67 10.35
C CYS A 255 -8.74 2.22 10.11
N LEU A 256 -9.69 1.28 10.08
CA LEU A 256 -9.42 -0.12 9.77
C LEU A 256 -9.92 -0.48 8.37
N SER A 257 -9.23 -1.43 7.73
CA SER A 257 -9.79 -2.14 6.58
C SER A 257 -10.93 -3.06 6.99
N SER A 258 -11.89 -3.27 6.08
CA SER A 258 -13.04 -4.16 6.28
C SER A 258 -12.65 -5.55 6.78
N ASN A 259 -11.56 -6.10 6.25
CA ASN A 259 -11.08 -7.43 6.64
C ASN A 259 -10.40 -7.46 8.01
N GLY A 260 -10.24 -6.31 8.69
CA GLY A 260 -9.49 -6.18 9.94
C GLY A 260 -7.99 -6.46 9.83
N GLN A 261 -7.49 -6.72 8.62
CA GLN A 261 -6.10 -7.11 8.35
C GLN A 261 -5.16 -5.92 8.17
N ARG A 262 -5.70 -4.72 7.95
CA ARG A 262 -4.90 -3.53 7.66
C ARG A 262 -5.39 -2.36 8.47
N LEU A 263 -4.43 -1.60 9.01
CA LEU A 263 -4.67 -0.38 9.76
C LEU A 263 -4.17 0.81 8.96
N LEU A 264 -4.98 1.86 8.88
CA LEU A 264 -4.66 3.11 8.20
C LEU A 264 -4.48 4.18 9.25
N SER A 265 -3.35 4.89 9.23
CA SER A 265 -3.18 6.11 10.02
C SER A 265 -2.99 7.30 9.09
N ALA A 266 -3.72 8.38 9.37
CA ALA A 266 -3.63 9.65 8.69
C ALA A 266 -2.99 10.69 9.61
N SER A 267 -2.12 11.52 9.05
CA SER A 267 -1.42 12.55 9.82
C SER A 267 -1.47 13.92 9.14
N LEU A 268 -1.24 14.94 9.96
CA LEU A 268 -1.02 16.31 9.52
C LEU A 268 0.24 16.45 8.63
N ASP A 269 1.08 15.41 8.53
CA ASP A 269 2.21 15.31 7.60
C ASP A 269 1.81 15.03 6.15
N ARG A 270 0.50 15.02 5.85
CA ARG A 270 -0.10 14.75 4.52
C ARG A 270 -0.06 13.28 4.10
N HIS A 271 0.53 12.41 4.90
CA HIS A 271 0.65 11.01 4.57
C HIS A 271 -0.44 10.17 5.23
N VAL A 272 -0.95 9.20 4.49
CA VAL A 272 -1.71 8.08 5.04
C VAL A 272 -0.86 6.83 4.93
N LYS A 273 -0.53 6.22 6.06
CA LYS A 273 0.28 5.00 6.11
C LYS A 273 -0.61 3.79 6.37
N VAL A 274 -0.41 2.75 5.57
CA VAL A 274 -1.08 1.46 5.71
C VAL A 274 -0.16 0.51 6.45
N TYR A 275 -0.63 -0.07 7.54
CA TYR A 275 0.04 -1.07 8.35
C TYR A 275 -0.61 -2.42 8.18
N ASN A 276 0.21 -3.48 8.19
CA ASN A 276 -0.31 -4.83 8.41
C ASN A 276 -0.56 -5.03 9.91
N THR A 277 -1.68 -5.63 10.29
CA THR A 277 -2.05 -5.82 11.69
C THR A 277 -1.27 -6.92 12.39
N THR A 278 -0.67 -7.87 11.65
CA THR A 278 0.14 -8.94 12.26
C THR A 278 1.54 -8.46 12.64
N ASN A 279 2.18 -7.69 11.76
CA ASN A 279 3.60 -7.31 11.90
C ASN A 279 3.78 -5.82 12.20
N TYR A 280 2.72 -5.02 12.11
CA TYR A 280 2.71 -3.56 12.24
C TYR A 280 3.79 -2.81 11.43
N LYS A 281 4.25 -3.43 10.34
CA LYS A 281 5.14 -2.79 9.35
C LYS A 281 4.33 -1.97 8.35
N VAL A 282 4.92 -0.86 7.90
CA VAL A 282 4.35 -0.05 6.83
C VAL A 282 4.38 -0.87 5.54
N VAL A 283 3.20 -1.01 4.93
CA VAL A 283 3.02 -1.72 3.65
C VAL A 283 2.97 -0.72 2.50
N HIS A 284 2.23 0.38 2.68
CA HIS A 284 2.06 1.39 1.67
C HIS A 284 1.89 2.77 2.30
N SER A 285 2.22 3.81 1.56
CA SER A 285 2.04 5.20 1.95
C SER A 285 1.38 5.96 0.82
N PHE A 286 0.28 6.65 1.14
CA PHE A 286 -0.34 7.62 0.25
C PHE A 286 0.16 9.01 0.59
N ASP A 287 0.46 9.78 -0.45
CA ASP A 287 0.78 11.20 -0.33
C ASP A 287 -0.38 12.05 -0.84
N TYR A 288 -0.64 13.16 -0.16
CA TYR A 288 -1.70 14.11 -0.45
C TYR A 288 -1.14 15.54 -0.47
N ALA A 289 -1.84 16.45 -1.15
CA ALA A 289 -1.35 17.82 -1.34
C ALA A 289 -1.38 18.65 -0.04
N ALA A 290 -2.29 18.35 0.88
CA ALA A 290 -2.50 19.11 2.11
C ALA A 290 -2.58 18.20 3.33
N ALA A 291 -2.55 18.82 4.51
CA ALA A 291 -2.60 18.12 5.78
C ALA A 291 -3.99 17.48 5.98
N ILE A 292 -4.01 16.29 6.58
CA ILE A 292 -5.22 15.46 6.68
C ILE A 292 -5.80 15.62 8.08
N LEU A 293 -7.10 15.88 8.15
CA LEU A 293 -7.86 15.95 9.40
C LEU A 293 -8.62 14.65 9.66
N SER A 294 -9.30 14.14 8.63
CA SER A 294 -10.17 12.98 8.74
C SER A 294 -9.91 11.98 7.62
N LEU A 295 -10.03 10.70 7.97
CA LEU A 295 -9.87 9.58 7.06
C LEU A 295 -10.97 8.56 7.34
N ALA A 296 -11.64 8.11 6.29
CA ALA A 296 -12.58 7.02 6.38
C ALA A 296 -12.42 6.07 5.20
N LEU A 297 -12.67 4.79 5.45
CA LEU A 297 -12.68 3.74 4.46
C LEU A 297 -14.08 3.12 4.39
N ALA A 298 -14.55 2.85 3.17
CA ALA A 298 -15.80 2.13 3.00
C ALA A 298 -15.72 0.70 3.58
N PRO A 299 -16.81 0.16 4.12
CA PRO A 299 -16.88 -1.23 4.58
C PRO A 299 -16.56 -2.28 3.51
N ASP A 300 -16.53 -1.94 2.22
CA ASP A 300 -16.17 -2.86 1.12
C ASP A 300 -14.73 -2.67 0.61
N ASP A 301 -13.95 -1.81 1.27
CA ASP A 301 -12.64 -1.34 0.81
C ASP A 301 -12.66 -0.75 -0.63
N GLU A 302 -13.81 -0.33 -1.13
CA GLU A 302 -13.95 0.19 -2.49
C GLU A 302 -13.49 1.65 -2.57
N SER A 303 -13.81 2.48 -1.57
CA SER A 303 -13.47 3.89 -1.55
C SER A 303 -12.73 4.30 -0.29
N ILE A 304 -11.64 5.04 -0.47
CA ILE A 304 -10.96 5.79 0.59
C ILE A 304 -11.37 7.24 0.45
N VAL A 305 -11.84 7.85 1.53
CA VAL A 305 -12.20 9.28 1.58
C VAL A 305 -11.31 9.96 2.60
N VAL A 306 -10.65 11.03 2.17
CA VAL A 306 -9.71 11.80 2.98
C VAL A 306 -10.13 13.26 2.99
N GLY A 307 -10.38 13.77 4.19
CA GLY A 307 -10.69 15.18 4.46
C GLY A 307 -9.42 15.96 4.77
N MET A 308 -9.13 16.97 3.97
CA MET A 308 -7.96 17.84 4.16
C MET A 308 -8.32 19.14 4.90
N THR A 309 -7.31 19.81 5.46
CA THR A 309 -7.47 21.12 6.12
C THR A 309 -7.88 22.23 5.16
N ASN A 310 -7.50 22.14 3.88
CA ASN A 310 -7.78 23.16 2.86
C ASN A 310 -9.19 23.06 2.27
N SER A 311 -10.15 22.50 3.01
CA SER A 311 -11.55 22.27 2.58
C SER A 311 -11.72 21.37 1.36
N ILE A 312 -10.69 20.62 0.97
CA ILE A 312 -10.79 19.66 -0.13
C ILE A 312 -11.03 18.27 0.46
N LEU A 313 -12.05 17.60 -0.08
CA LEU A 313 -12.31 16.19 0.11
C LEU A 313 -11.69 15.43 -1.06
N SER A 314 -10.83 14.46 -0.77
CA SER A 314 -10.28 13.58 -1.81
C SER A 314 -10.80 12.16 -1.68
N ILE A 315 -11.34 11.63 -2.77
CA ILE A 315 -11.99 10.32 -2.84
C ILE A 315 -11.21 9.47 -3.82
N LYS A 316 -10.76 8.29 -3.39
CA LYS A 316 -10.08 7.31 -4.23
C LYS A 316 -10.94 6.06 -4.32
N HIS A 317 -11.37 5.71 -5.52
CA HIS A 317 -12.06 4.44 -5.80
C HIS A 317 -11.10 3.37 -6.27
N ARG A 318 -11.27 2.14 -5.82
CA ARG A 318 -10.51 0.99 -6.31
C ARG A 318 -11.01 0.61 -7.70
N LYS A 319 -10.11 0.21 -8.61
CA LYS A 319 -10.50 -0.44 -9.86
C LYS A 319 -10.99 -1.85 -9.54
N SER A 320 -12.21 -2.19 -9.92
CA SER A 320 -12.66 -3.59 -9.86
C SER A 320 -11.76 -4.43 -10.78
N SER A 321 -11.46 -5.65 -10.35
CA SER A 321 -10.62 -6.59 -11.12
C SER A 321 -11.23 -6.91 -12.50
N GLU A 322 -12.54 -6.76 -12.66
CA GLU A 322 -13.25 -6.91 -13.94
C GLU A 322 -12.95 -5.79 -14.94
N GLU A 323 -12.86 -4.53 -14.49
CA GLU A 323 -12.49 -3.41 -15.36
C GLU A 323 -11.03 -3.49 -15.85
N SER A 324 -10.14 -4.05 -15.03
CA SER A 324 -8.71 -4.21 -15.40
C SER A 324 -8.48 -5.24 -16.51
N LYS A 325 -9.34 -6.26 -16.62
CA LYS A 325 -9.35 -7.21 -17.75
C LYS A 325 -9.99 -6.60 -19.01
N GLY A 326 -10.86 -5.60 -18.86
CA GLY A 326 -11.49 -4.90 -19.98
C GLY A 326 -10.61 -3.86 -20.68
N ALA A 327 -9.60 -3.31 -19.99
CA ALA A 327 -8.87 -2.12 -20.45
C ALA A 327 -7.64 -2.39 -21.34
N SER A 328 -7.27 -3.65 -21.62
CA SER A 328 -6.09 -3.99 -22.46
C SER A 328 -6.40 -4.62 -23.82
N GLY A 329 -7.68 -4.77 -24.17
CA GLY A 329 -8.09 -5.09 -25.53
C GLY A 329 -8.70 -3.87 -26.18
N GLN A 330 -8.09 -3.32 -27.23
CA GLN A 330 -8.85 -2.52 -28.19
C GLN A 330 -10.09 -3.33 -28.55
N GLN A 331 -11.26 -2.88 -28.08
CA GLN A 331 -12.52 -3.46 -28.51
C GLN A 331 -12.60 -3.21 -30.01
N ARG A 332 -12.18 -4.21 -30.80
CA ARG A 332 -12.54 -4.30 -32.20
C ARG A 332 -14.06 -4.11 -32.22
N ARG A 333 -14.51 -3.01 -32.83
CA ARG A 333 -15.93 -2.76 -33.11
C ARG A 333 -16.48 -4.04 -33.71
N ARG A 334 -17.22 -4.81 -32.90
CA ARG A 334 -17.86 -6.02 -33.39
C ARG A 334 -19.04 -5.55 -34.22
N PRO A 335 -19.20 -6.03 -35.47
CA PRO A 335 -20.40 -5.74 -36.22
C PRO A 335 -21.61 -6.22 -35.41
N ALA A 336 -22.70 -5.45 -35.44
CA ALA A 336 -23.91 -5.63 -34.65
C ALA A 336 -24.78 -6.82 -35.10
N TYR A 337 -24.18 -7.96 -35.43
CA TYR A 337 -24.91 -9.22 -35.51
C TYR A 337 -24.85 -9.90 -34.15
N ARG A 338 -25.99 -9.96 -33.46
CA ARG A 338 -26.21 -10.79 -32.27
C ARG A 338 -26.12 -12.26 -32.67
N VAL A 339 -24.91 -12.82 -32.66
CA VAL A 339 -24.75 -14.28 -32.67
C VAL A 339 -25.20 -14.77 -31.29
N PHE A 340 -26.40 -15.35 -31.22
CA PHE A 340 -26.87 -16.06 -30.04
C PHE A 340 -25.97 -17.28 -29.82
N VAL A 341 -24.96 -17.13 -28.97
CA VAL A 341 -24.14 -18.26 -28.51
C VAL A 341 -24.96 -19.01 -27.46
N LYS A 342 -25.76 -19.98 -27.93
CA LYS A 342 -26.50 -20.93 -27.07
C LYS A 342 -25.49 -21.68 -26.19
N GLY A 343 -25.72 -21.74 -24.88
CA GLY A 343 -24.88 -22.52 -23.94
C GLY A 343 -23.82 -21.75 -23.15
N LYS A 344 -23.73 -20.41 -23.26
CA LYS A 344 -22.81 -19.62 -22.40
C LYS A 344 -23.14 -19.66 -20.90
N ASN A 345 -24.40 -19.89 -20.55
CA ASN A 345 -24.89 -19.96 -19.17
C ASN A 345 -25.09 -21.41 -18.71
N TYR A 346 -24.47 -22.38 -19.38
CA TYR A 346 -24.60 -23.78 -19.01
C TYR A 346 -23.78 -24.06 -17.74
N VAL A 347 -24.46 -24.46 -16.67
CA VAL A 347 -23.84 -24.92 -15.43
C VAL A 347 -23.58 -26.43 -15.58
N PRO A 348 -22.32 -26.90 -15.45
CA PRO A 348 -21.99 -28.31 -15.64
C PRO A 348 -22.68 -29.20 -14.60
N LYS A 349 -23.19 -30.35 -15.04
CA LYS A 349 -23.79 -31.39 -14.18
C LYS A 349 -22.73 -32.41 -13.76
N GLU A 350 -23.01 -33.22 -12.73
CA GLU A 350 -22.07 -34.17 -12.11
C GLU A 350 -21.54 -35.32 -13.02
N GLY A 351 -21.92 -35.35 -14.31
CA GLY A 351 -21.40 -36.28 -15.33
C GLY A 351 -20.77 -35.62 -16.56
N ASP A 352 -20.61 -34.30 -16.57
CA ASP A 352 -20.06 -33.58 -17.73
C ASP A 352 -18.52 -33.58 -17.71
N TYR A 353 -17.91 -34.15 -18.75
CA TYR A 353 -16.45 -34.10 -18.94
C TYR A 353 -16.04 -32.79 -19.62
N LEU A 354 -15.16 -32.01 -18.96
CA LEU A 354 -14.59 -30.80 -19.53
C LEU A 354 -13.60 -31.15 -20.66
N VAL A 355 -14.06 -31.15 -21.91
CA VAL A 355 -13.18 -31.22 -23.08
C VAL A 355 -12.51 -29.86 -23.26
N SER A 356 -11.34 -29.69 -22.64
CA SER A 356 -10.51 -28.50 -22.87
C SER A 356 -10.03 -28.51 -24.33
N LYS A 357 -10.51 -27.55 -25.13
CA LYS A 357 -9.89 -27.32 -26.45
C LYS A 357 -8.42 -26.99 -26.19
N PRO A 358 -7.45 -27.60 -26.91
CA PRO A 358 -6.06 -27.22 -26.75
C PRO A 358 -5.95 -25.74 -27.11
N VAL A 359 -5.62 -24.92 -26.12
CA VAL A 359 -5.42 -23.48 -26.31
C VAL A 359 -4.24 -23.35 -27.26
N ARG A 360 -4.49 -22.88 -28.48
CA ARG A 360 -3.41 -22.59 -29.43
C ARG A 360 -2.57 -21.47 -28.83
N GLU A 361 -1.38 -21.80 -28.33
CA GLU A 361 -0.43 -20.81 -27.85
C GLU A 361 -0.09 -19.85 -29.00
N HIS A 362 -0.49 -18.58 -28.85
CA HIS A 362 -0.19 -17.57 -29.85
C HIS A 362 1.26 -17.11 -29.66
N LEU A 363 2.16 -17.71 -30.45
CA LEU A 363 3.58 -17.36 -30.46
C LEU A 363 3.79 -15.87 -30.77
N ALA A 364 4.80 -15.27 -30.13
CA ALA A 364 5.22 -13.91 -30.42
C ALA A 364 5.76 -13.78 -31.85
N LYS A 365 5.85 -12.54 -32.37
CA LYS A 365 6.31 -12.32 -33.76
C LYS A 365 7.74 -12.83 -33.98
N TYR A 366 8.64 -12.62 -33.02
CA TYR A 366 10.02 -13.14 -33.08
C TYR A 366 10.07 -14.68 -32.96
N ASP A 367 9.24 -15.29 -32.10
CA ASP A 367 9.12 -16.76 -31.99
C ASP A 367 8.66 -17.40 -33.30
N LYS A 368 7.74 -16.75 -34.01
CA LYS A 368 7.32 -17.20 -35.35
C LYS A 368 8.48 -17.18 -36.35
N GLN A 369 9.43 -16.25 -36.24
CA GLN A 369 10.62 -16.19 -37.10
C GLN A 369 11.68 -17.21 -36.68
N LEU A 370 11.89 -17.40 -35.38
CA LEU A 370 12.77 -18.43 -34.83
C LEU A 370 12.29 -19.85 -35.19
N LYS A 371 10.96 -20.06 -35.24
CA LYS A 371 10.37 -21.31 -35.72
C LYS A 371 10.60 -21.53 -37.23
N LYS A 372 10.72 -20.46 -38.01
CA LYS A 372 11.03 -20.50 -39.45
C LYS A 372 12.52 -20.48 -39.75
N PHE A 373 13.39 -20.56 -38.73
CA PHE A 373 14.85 -20.44 -38.86
C PHE A 373 15.35 -19.12 -39.49
N ASN A 374 14.51 -18.07 -39.51
CA ASN A 374 14.89 -16.74 -39.98
C ASN A 374 15.53 -15.95 -38.84
N VAL A 375 16.86 -16.08 -38.70
CA VAL A 375 17.60 -15.58 -37.54
C VAL A 375 17.75 -14.05 -37.53
N SER A 376 18.12 -13.45 -38.67
CA SER A 376 18.27 -11.99 -38.82
C SER A 376 16.97 -11.25 -38.55
N LYS A 377 15.88 -11.68 -39.22
CA LYS A 377 14.53 -11.12 -39.05
C LYS A 377 14.00 -11.32 -37.63
N ALA A 378 14.37 -12.42 -36.95
CA ALA A 378 13.97 -12.62 -35.55
C ALA A 378 14.59 -11.54 -34.64
N LEU A 379 15.89 -11.27 -34.79
CA LEU A 379 16.59 -10.23 -34.04
C LEU A 379 16.02 -8.84 -34.34
N ASP A 380 15.75 -8.52 -35.61
CA ASP A 380 15.18 -7.21 -35.99
C ASP A 380 13.77 -7.02 -35.44
N THR A 381 12.94 -8.05 -35.44
CA THR A 381 11.62 -7.97 -34.82
C THR A 381 11.69 -7.78 -33.30
N ALA A 382 12.73 -8.30 -32.63
CA ALA A 382 12.96 -8.08 -31.22
C ALA A 382 13.42 -6.64 -30.94
N LEU A 383 14.34 -6.10 -31.75
CA LEU A 383 14.81 -4.72 -31.67
C LEU A 383 13.68 -3.71 -31.93
N GLN A 384 12.84 -3.93 -32.95
CA GLN A 384 11.68 -3.07 -33.23
C GLN A 384 10.63 -3.06 -32.11
N VAL A 385 10.47 -4.17 -31.39
CA VAL A 385 9.59 -4.24 -30.20
C VAL A 385 10.12 -3.34 -29.08
N CYS A 386 11.44 -3.24 -28.95
CA CYS A 386 12.11 -2.35 -28.00
C CYS A 386 11.96 -0.87 -28.38
N GLU A 387 12.03 -0.53 -29.67
CA GLU A 387 11.93 0.86 -30.16
C GLU A 387 10.50 1.42 -30.16
N LYS A 388 9.50 0.61 -30.56
CA LYS A 388 8.10 1.08 -30.69
C LYS A 388 7.43 1.33 -29.33
N SER A 389 7.87 0.66 -28.27
CA SER A 389 7.31 0.82 -26.93
C SER A 389 8.04 1.92 -26.13
N LYS A 390 7.91 3.19 -26.54
CA LYS A 390 8.53 4.34 -25.84
C LYS A 390 8.15 4.45 -24.34
N ARG A 391 7.03 3.87 -23.90
CA ARG A 391 6.54 3.89 -22.49
C ARG A 391 6.96 2.70 -21.64
N LEU A 392 7.39 1.58 -22.25
CA LEU A 392 7.84 0.37 -21.55
C LEU A 392 8.91 -0.30 -22.43
N LYS A 393 10.14 0.22 -22.40
CA LYS A 393 11.28 -0.49 -23.00
C LYS A 393 11.40 -1.83 -22.27
N LYS A 394 11.23 -2.94 -22.98
CA LYS A 394 11.41 -4.31 -22.45
C LYS A 394 12.68 -4.91 -23.06
N PRO A 395 13.88 -4.45 -22.65
CA PRO A 395 15.15 -4.99 -23.17
C PRO A 395 15.31 -6.48 -22.86
N GLU A 396 14.65 -6.96 -21.80
CA GLU A 396 14.57 -8.37 -21.40
C GLU A 396 14.19 -9.31 -22.55
N VAL A 397 13.29 -8.89 -23.43
CA VAL A 397 12.84 -9.71 -24.57
C VAL A 397 13.95 -9.85 -25.61
N THR A 398 14.65 -8.74 -25.92
CA THR A 398 15.76 -8.75 -26.89
C THR A 398 16.94 -9.55 -26.36
N VAL A 399 17.29 -9.39 -25.08
CA VAL A 399 18.37 -10.15 -24.44
C VAL A 399 18.04 -11.64 -24.41
N ALA A 400 16.78 -12.01 -24.15
CA ALA A 400 16.34 -13.40 -24.21
C ALA A 400 16.47 -13.99 -25.62
N VAL A 401 16.16 -13.23 -26.67
CA VAL A 401 16.37 -13.66 -28.06
C VAL A 401 17.86 -13.82 -28.36
N ILE A 402 18.72 -12.86 -27.99
CA ILE A 402 20.17 -12.96 -28.19
C ILE A 402 20.74 -14.20 -27.48
N LYS A 403 20.33 -14.45 -26.24
CA LYS A 403 20.72 -15.64 -25.48
C LYS A 403 20.27 -16.94 -26.16
N GLU A 404 19.05 -16.99 -26.70
CA GLU A 404 18.57 -18.16 -27.44
C GLU A 404 19.30 -18.35 -28.78
N LEU A 405 19.72 -17.27 -29.43
CA LEU A 405 20.55 -17.33 -30.65
C LEU A 405 21.97 -17.82 -30.37
N ASP A 406 22.54 -17.38 -29.25
CA ASP A 406 23.84 -17.80 -28.74
C ASP A 406 23.84 -19.29 -28.39
N ARG A 407 22.81 -19.75 -27.65
CA ARG A 407 22.60 -21.18 -27.35
C ARG A 407 22.46 -22.06 -28.60
N ARG A 408 22.00 -21.50 -29.71
CA ARG A 408 21.87 -22.21 -31.01
C ARG A 408 23.15 -22.12 -31.87
N GLY A 409 24.15 -21.34 -31.46
CA GLY A 409 25.36 -21.06 -32.25
C GLY A 409 25.10 -20.24 -33.52
N THR A 410 23.92 -19.62 -33.64
CA THR A 410 23.50 -18.90 -34.86
C THR A 410 23.61 -17.38 -34.73
N LEU A 411 24.10 -16.88 -33.59
CA LEU A 411 24.20 -15.45 -33.31
C LEU A 411 25.12 -14.72 -34.31
N LYS A 412 26.26 -15.30 -34.64
CA LYS A 412 27.19 -14.75 -35.66
C LYS A 412 26.49 -14.55 -37.01
N ASN A 413 25.67 -15.51 -37.43
CA ASN A 413 24.90 -15.44 -38.67
C ASN A 413 23.78 -14.39 -38.61
N ALA A 414 23.23 -14.12 -37.42
CA ALA A 414 22.21 -13.10 -37.23
C ALA A 414 22.77 -11.67 -37.30
N LEU A 415 24.04 -11.52 -36.91
CA LEU A 415 24.78 -10.25 -36.84
C LEU A 415 25.52 -9.94 -38.14
N ALA A 416 25.94 -10.95 -38.91
CA ALA A 416 26.61 -10.79 -40.19
C ALA A 416 25.69 -10.22 -41.28
N GLY A 417 26.26 -9.44 -42.21
CA GLY A 417 25.59 -8.95 -43.41
C GLY A 417 24.52 -7.89 -43.15
N ARG A 418 24.70 -7.03 -42.13
CA ARG A 418 23.78 -5.93 -41.82
C ARG A 418 24.25 -4.62 -42.43
N ASP A 419 23.28 -3.83 -42.86
CA ASP A 419 23.50 -2.46 -43.33
C ASP A 419 23.81 -1.51 -42.16
N GLU A 420 24.32 -0.33 -42.48
CA GLU A 420 24.66 0.73 -41.51
C GLU A 420 23.50 1.06 -40.55
N GLN A 421 22.26 1.13 -41.05
CA GLN A 421 21.08 1.41 -40.22
C GLN A 421 20.80 0.29 -39.20
N GLY A 422 20.96 -0.97 -39.60
CA GLY A 422 20.77 -2.12 -38.73
C GLY A 422 21.85 -2.22 -37.66
N LEU A 423 23.08 -1.87 -38.02
CA LEU A 423 24.20 -1.77 -37.08
C LEU A 423 23.98 -0.62 -36.09
N SER A 424 23.50 0.54 -36.56
CA SER A 424 23.23 1.69 -35.70
C SER A 424 22.14 1.43 -34.66
N GLN A 425 21.07 0.71 -35.04
CA GLN A 425 20.01 0.28 -34.11
C GLN A 425 20.54 -0.70 -33.06
N LEU A 426 21.38 -1.65 -33.47
CA LEU A 426 22.05 -2.57 -32.55
C LEU A 426 22.95 -1.82 -31.58
N LEU A 427 23.85 -0.97 -32.06
CA LEU A 427 24.75 -0.18 -31.21
C LEU A 427 23.98 0.73 -30.27
N HIS A 428 22.90 1.37 -30.73
CA HIS A 428 22.03 2.15 -29.85
C HIS A 428 21.41 1.29 -28.74
N PHE A 429 21.01 0.06 -29.05
CA PHE A 429 20.54 -0.90 -28.06
C PHE A 429 21.65 -1.32 -27.07
N PHE A 430 22.88 -1.56 -27.53
CA PHE A 430 24.01 -1.89 -26.66
C PHE A 430 24.37 -0.74 -25.70
N ILE A 431 24.53 0.47 -26.24
CA ILE A 431 24.82 1.69 -25.48
C ILE A 431 23.80 1.89 -24.33
N GLY A 432 22.52 1.59 -24.58
CA GLY A 432 21.47 1.77 -23.59
C GLY A 432 21.34 0.67 -22.53
N ASN A 433 21.88 -0.53 -22.77
CA ASN A 433 21.60 -1.71 -21.92
C ASN A 433 22.85 -2.42 -21.37
N LEU A 434 24.07 -2.07 -21.82
CA LEU A 434 25.31 -2.65 -21.28
C LEU A 434 25.61 -2.25 -19.83
N VAL A 435 25.12 -1.08 -19.41
CA VAL A 435 25.24 -0.57 -18.03
C VAL A 435 24.43 -1.42 -17.05
N ASP A 436 23.41 -2.15 -17.50
CA ASP A 436 22.66 -3.04 -16.63
C ASP A 436 23.46 -4.34 -16.37
N PRO A 437 23.89 -4.61 -15.12
CA PRO A 437 24.72 -5.79 -14.81
C PRO A 437 23.98 -7.12 -15.07
N ARG A 438 22.65 -7.06 -15.14
CA ARG A 438 21.78 -8.21 -15.46
C ARG A 438 21.95 -8.72 -16.88
N PHE A 439 22.28 -7.84 -17.82
CA PHE A 439 22.36 -8.14 -19.24
C PHE A 439 23.81 -8.22 -19.73
N ALA A 440 24.76 -7.63 -19.00
CA ALA A 440 26.18 -7.62 -19.35
C ALA A 440 26.75 -9.00 -19.76
N PRO A 441 26.47 -10.14 -19.07
CA PRO A 441 27.04 -11.43 -19.46
C PRO A 441 26.61 -11.93 -20.86
N VAL A 442 25.47 -11.47 -21.35
CA VAL A 442 24.96 -11.83 -22.69
C VAL A 442 25.34 -10.78 -23.72
N LEU A 443 25.35 -9.51 -23.34
CA LEU A 443 25.60 -8.40 -24.25
C LEU A 443 27.08 -8.17 -24.53
N VAL A 444 27.99 -8.41 -23.58
CA VAL A 444 29.44 -8.25 -23.79
C VAL A 444 29.95 -9.21 -24.87
N PRO A 445 29.69 -10.54 -24.82
CA PRO A 445 30.09 -11.44 -25.92
C PRO A 445 29.46 -11.08 -27.26
N ALA A 446 28.22 -10.59 -27.25
CA ALA A 446 27.55 -10.13 -28.47
C ALA A 446 28.19 -8.86 -29.05
N ALA A 447 28.67 -7.94 -28.20
CA ALA A 447 29.40 -6.75 -28.62
C ALA A 447 30.78 -7.11 -29.19
N GLU A 448 31.51 -8.03 -28.55
CA GLU A 448 32.78 -8.58 -29.07
C GLU A 448 32.58 -9.21 -30.46
N MET A 449 31.55 -10.05 -30.63
CA MET A 449 31.22 -10.63 -31.94
C MET A 449 30.92 -9.57 -33.01
N ILE A 450 30.29 -8.45 -32.65
CA ILE A 450 30.03 -7.35 -33.59
C ILE A 450 31.34 -6.67 -33.98
N LEU A 451 32.22 -6.39 -33.02
CA LEU A 451 33.53 -5.80 -33.29
C LEU A 451 34.38 -6.70 -34.20
N ASP A 452 34.36 -8.01 -33.97
CA ASP A 452 35.08 -8.97 -34.81
C ASP A 452 34.56 -9.03 -36.25
N ILE A 453 33.24 -9.07 -36.44
CA ILE A 453 32.63 -9.16 -37.78
C ILE A 453 32.85 -7.86 -38.58
N TYR A 454 32.71 -6.70 -37.94
CA TYR A 454 32.73 -5.40 -38.60
C TYR A 454 34.08 -4.68 -38.51
N ARG A 455 35.16 -5.37 -38.09
CA ARG A 455 36.50 -4.79 -37.96
C ARG A 455 36.97 -4.07 -39.23
N SER A 456 36.65 -4.59 -40.42
CA SER A 456 37.02 -3.99 -41.72
C SER A 456 36.15 -2.80 -42.12
N VAL A 457 35.03 -2.58 -41.43
CA VAL A 457 34.02 -1.55 -41.74
C VAL A 457 34.18 -0.31 -40.83
N ILE A 458 34.96 -0.43 -39.74
CA ILE A 458 35.30 0.68 -38.85
C ILE A 458 36.04 1.76 -39.65
N GLY A 459 35.61 3.02 -39.54
CA GLY A 459 36.17 4.16 -40.29
C GLY A 459 35.48 4.50 -41.61
N GLN A 460 34.49 3.71 -42.07
CA GLN A 460 33.72 4.01 -43.29
C GLN A 460 32.51 4.92 -43.03
N SER A 461 31.87 4.78 -41.86
CA SER A 461 30.71 5.59 -41.47
C SER A 461 31.00 6.43 -40.21
N PRO A 462 30.81 7.75 -40.29
CA PRO A 462 31.01 8.63 -39.14
C PRO A 462 29.94 8.43 -38.04
N LEU A 463 28.79 7.83 -38.37
CA LEU A 463 27.71 7.61 -37.39
C LEU A 463 28.03 6.41 -36.50
N VAL A 464 28.50 5.31 -37.10
CA VAL A 464 28.91 4.10 -36.39
C VAL A 464 30.12 4.39 -35.51
N ASP A 465 31.11 5.11 -36.04
CA ASP A 465 32.31 5.48 -35.28
C ASP A 465 31.96 6.31 -34.04
N ARG A 466 31.06 7.30 -34.17
CA ARG A 466 30.56 8.07 -33.01
C ARG A 466 29.84 7.19 -31.98
N GLN A 467 29.12 6.17 -32.41
CA GLN A 467 28.44 5.24 -31.50
C GLN A 467 29.44 4.32 -30.79
N LEU A 468 30.49 3.87 -31.49
CA LEU A 468 31.56 3.07 -30.90
C LEU A 468 32.38 3.86 -29.88
N VAL A 469 32.71 5.12 -30.16
CA VAL A 469 33.37 6.00 -29.18
C VAL A 469 32.49 6.18 -27.94
N ARG A 470 31.19 6.43 -28.12
CA ARG A 470 30.25 6.50 -26.97
C ARG A 470 30.18 5.20 -26.19
N LEU A 471 30.22 4.06 -26.88
CA LEU A 471 30.22 2.75 -26.24
C LEU A 471 31.48 2.57 -25.38
N GLN A 472 32.64 2.97 -25.90
CA GLN A 472 33.91 2.96 -25.18
C GLN A 472 33.84 3.86 -23.94
N ASP A 473 33.43 5.13 -24.09
CA ASP A 473 33.32 6.08 -22.97
C ASP A 473 32.39 5.55 -21.85
N LEU A 474 31.32 4.84 -22.21
CA LEU A 474 30.40 4.23 -21.25
C LEU A 474 31.03 3.03 -20.55
N LEU A 475 31.78 2.19 -21.26
CA LEU A 475 32.47 1.04 -20.68
C LEU A 475 33.58 1.50 -19.73
N GLU A 476 34.34 2.54 -20.08
CA GLU A 476 35.36 3.12 -19.19
C GLU A 476 34.74 3.62 -17.90
N LYS A 477 33.62 4.36 -17.97
CA LYS A 477 32.88 4.82 -16.79
C LYS A 477 32.34 3.68 -15.94
N GLU A 478 31.84 2.61 -16.56
CA GLU A 478 31.35 1.43 -15.84
C GLU A 478 32.48 0.68 -15.14
N ILE A 479 33.65 0.58 -15.78
CA ILE A 479 34.84 -0.03 -15.17
C ILE A 479 35.28 0.76 -13.95
N ASP A 480 35.30 2.09 -14.04
CA ASP A 480 35.64 2.94 -12.90
C ASP A 480 34.59 2.84 -11.79
N TYR A 481 33.30 2.83 -12.13
CA TYR A 481 32.22 2.59 -11.16
C TYR A 481 32.35 1.24 -10.43
N GLN A 482 32.75 0.19 -11.14
CA GLN A 482 32.99 -1.13 -10.53
C GLN A 482 34.18 -1.15 -9.57
N LYS A 483 35.24 -0.36 -9.86
CA LYS A 483 36.36 -0.18 -8.93
C LYS A 483 35.89 0.51 -7.65
N ASP A 484 35.13 1.61 -7.78
CA ASP A 484 34.57 2.32 -6.62
C ASP A 484 33.67 1.41 -5.77
N LEU A 485 32.85 0.57 -6.40
CA LEU A 485 32.02 -0.42 -5.70
C LEU A 485 32.84 -1.46 -4.93
N LEU A 486 33.96 -1.92 -5.50
CA LEU A 486 34.87 -2.85 -4.83
C LEU A 486 35.55 -2.19 -3.62
N GLU A 487 35.92 -0.91 -3.72
CA GLU A 487 36.45 -0.15 -2.59
C GLU A 487 35.41 -0.04 -1.45
N VAL A 488 34.17 0.31 -1.78
CA VAL A 488 33.07 0.40 -0.79
C VAL A 488 32.78 -0.97 -0.18
N LEU A 489 32.80 -2.04 -0.96
CA LEU A 489 32.64 -3.40 -0.44
C LEU A 489 33.74 -3.74 0.57
N GLY A 490 34.99 -3.42 0.25
CA GLY A 490 36.12 -3.59 1.18
C GLY A 490 35.94 -2.80 2.47
N MET A 491 35.49 -1.54 2.40
CA MET A 491 35.16 -0.75 3.59
C MET A 491 34.05 -1.39 4.43
N LEU A 492 33.01 -1.89 3.77
CA LEU A 492 31.84 -2.48 4.43
C LEU A 492 32.19 -3.83 5.10
N ASP A 493 33.05 -4.64 4.47
CA ASP A 493 33.56 -5.88 5.08
C ASP A 493 34.38 -5.60 6.34
N THR A 494 35.19 -4.53 6.36
CA THR A 494 35.91 -4.13 7.59
C THR A 494 34.97 -3.66 8.70
N LEU A 495 33.87 -2.98 8.35
CA LEU A 495 32.82 -2.61 9.31
C LEU A 495 32.08 -3.84 9.84
N PHE A 496 31.78 -4.83 8.99
CA PHE A 496 31.16 -6.06 9.45
C PHE A 496 32.10 -6.88 10.34
N ALA A 497 33.37 -7.02 9.96
CA ALA A 497 34.38 -7.70 10.76
C ALA A 497 34.56 -7.05 12.14
N SER A 498 34.49 -5.71 12.23
CA SER A 498 34.57 -4.99 13.52
C SER A 498 33.27 -5.04 14.33
N SER A 499 32.11 -5.16 13.69
CA SER A 499 30.80 -5.21 14.36
C SER A 499 30.46 -6.59 14.95
N LEU A 500 31.11 -7.65 14.46
CA LEU A 500 30.99 -8.97 15.06
C LEU A 500 31.63 -8.92 16.45
N PRO A 501 30.90 -9.31 17.51
CA PRO A 501 31.49 -9.34 18.84
C PRO A 501 32.71 -10.27 18.79
N ARG A 502 33.86 -9.79 19.27
CA ARG A 502 35.00 -10.66 19.51
C ARG A 502 34.51 -11.74 20.46
N THR A 503 34.35 -12.96 19.98
CA THR A 503 34.35 -14.12 20.86
C THR A 503 35.68 -14.08 21.57
N GLU A 504 35.67 -13.60 22.81
CA GLU A 504 36.76 -13.82 23.73
C GLU A 504 36.96 -15.33 23.76
N ALA A 505 38.09 -15.79 23.22
CA ALA A 505 38.53 -17.14 23.50
C ALA A 505 38.58 -17.25 25.04
N PRO A 506 37.97 -18.28 25.64
CA PRO A 506 38.03 -18.43 27.09
C PRO A 506 39.50 -18.44 27.51
N GLN A 507 39.90 -17.42 28.26
CA GLN A 507 41.13 -17.44 29.03
C GLN A 507 40.91 -18.42 30.18
N ASP A 508 40.94 -19.72 29.88
CA ASP A 508 41.10 -20.75 30.90
C ASP A 508 42.56 -20.72 31.38
N GLU A 509 42.86 -19.79 32.29
CA GLU A 509 44.10 -19.78 33.08
C GLU A 509 44.16 -20.94 34.11
N SER A 510 43.19 -21.87 34.11
CA SER A 510 43.12 -23.00 35.05
C SER A 510 43.38 -24.37 34.42
N ALA A 511 44.21 -24.46 33.37
CA ALA A 511 44.65 -25.74 32.78
C ALA A 511 46.18 -25.91 32.73
N VAL A 512 46.94 -25.07 33.45
CA VAL A 512 48.43 -25.11 33.45
C VAL A 512 49.02 -26.04 34.54
N GLU A 513 48.21 -26.63 35.43
CA GLU A 513 48.74 -27.38 36.59
C GLU A 513 48.57 -28.91 36.57
N LEU A 514 48.11 -29.54 35.49
CA LEU A 514 47.89 -31.00 35.46
C LEU A 514 48.60 -31.79 34.34
N LEU A 515 49.65 -31.24 33.71
CA LEU A 515 50.42 -31.97 32.69
C LEU A 515 51.96 -31.90 32.88
N PHE A 516 52.44 -31.88 34.13
CA PHE A 516 53.87 -32.06 34.45
C PHE A 516 54.21 -33.45 35.04
N TYR A 517 53.45 -34.50 34.72
CA TYR A 517 53.84 -35.87 35.03
C TYR A 517 53.53 -36.83 33.88
N SER A 518 54.45 -36.93 32.92
CA SER A 518 55.00 -38.19 32.37
C SER A 518 55.73 -37.94 31.03
N PRO A 519 56.79 -38.71 30.71
CA PRO A 519 57.75 -38.37 29.68
C PRO A 519 57.32 -38.81 28.27
N ASN A 520 57.78 -38.05 27.26
CA ASN A 520 57.95 -38.43 25.84
C ASN A 520 58.53 -39.86 25.67
N PRO A 521 58.50 -40.55 24.49
CA PRO A 521 58.31 -40.03 23.12
C PRO A 521 57.52 -40.96 22.14
N SER A 522 57.22 -40.52 20.92
CA SER A 522 57.78 -41.09 19.67
C SER A 522 57.14 -40.54 18.39
N PHE A 523 58.02 -40.38 17.41
CA PHE A 523 57.86 -39.99 16.02
C PHE A 523 56.99 -40.98 15.21
N SER A 524 56.16 -40.44 14.31
CA SER A 524 55.47 -41.03 13.13
C SER A 524 54.06 -40.40 13.10
N ASP A 525 53.52 -39.73 12.07
CA ASP A 525 53.83 -39.65 10.65
C ASP A 525 53.13 -38.36 10.11
N PHE A 526 53.81 -37.63 9.23
CA PHE A 526 53.15 -36.90 8.11
C PHE A 526 52.75 -37.95 7.04
N PRO A 527 51.91 -37.72 6.01
CA PRO A 527 51.16 -36.51 5.58
C PRO A 527 49.72 -36.81 5.01
N ASP A 528 49.15 -35.79 4.36
CA ASP A 528 48.20 -35.81 3.22
C ASP A 528 46.73 -36.26 3.42
N PHE A 529 45.80 -35.28 3.40
CA PHE A 529 45.04 -34.89 2.20
C PHE A 529 44.27 -33.56 2.40
#